data_AF-A0A972RUP3-F1
#
_entry.id   AF-A0A972RUP3-F1
#
_cell.length_a   1.000
_cell.length_b   1.000
_cell.length_c   1.000
_cell.angle_alpha   90.00
_cell.angle_beta   90.00
_cell.angle_gamma   90.00
#
_symmetry.space_group_name_H-M   'P 1'
#
loop_
_entity.id
_entity.type
_entity.pdbx_description
1 polymer ?
#
loop_
_entity_poly.entity_id
_entity_poly.type
_entity_poly.pdbx_seq_one_letter_code
_entity_poly.pdbx_strand_id
1 'polypeptide(L)'
;MENKCDIVIVGGGPAGLAAAATLASAKGHLPFMENKKILVIDNGRSDLNRALLRNFPAVDIGAKGPEVLKQMRQRVESFENVQLLDDKVISITGKDGNFTVKTESGKEFKAEKIILATGFHKFDIEGLPVEVVPHAKAPRPGKIMIKTDEKGRAMSGVYVAGLAAGAQTMAAIAMGSGTEAALNLLSDLAGKTVIIHDVLPKEG
;
A
#
# COMPACT_ATOMS: atom_id res chain seq x y z
N MET A 1 -9.35 -10.08 22.52
CA MET A 1 -8.67 -10.73 21.38
C MET A 1 -7.87 -9.67 20.65
N GLU A 2 -6.57 -9.86 20.48
CA GLU A 2 -5.71 -8.89 19.81
C GLU A 2 -5.96 -8.98 18.30
N ASN A 3 -6.32 -7.86 17.65
CA ASN A 3 -6.51 -7.83 16.20
C ASN A 3 -5.13 -7.90 15.52
N LYS A 4 -4.66 -9.12 15.26
CA LYS A 4 -3.34 -9.36 14.66
C LYS A 4 -3.46 -9.51 13.14
N CYS A 5 -2.68 -8.70 12.43
CA CYS A 5 -2.42 -8.81 11.01
C CYS A 5 -0.91 -9.02 10.81
N ASP A 6 -0.49 -9.58 9.68
CA ASP A 6 0.94 -9.71 9.37
C ASP A 6 1.46 -8.44 8.72
N ILE A 7 0.67 -7.87 7.81
CA ILE A 7 1.06 -6.68 7.04
C ILE A 7 -0.08 -5.66 7.13
N VAL A 8 0.25 -4.42 7.49
CA VAL A 8 -0.68 -3.29 7.44
C VAL A 8 -0.27 -2.32 6.34
N ILE A 9 -1.23 -1.96 5.49
CA ILE A 9 -1.10 -0.95 4.44
C ILE A 9 -1.91 0.27 4.87
N VAL A 10 -1.27 1.42 4.93
CA VAL A 10 -1.91 2.68 5.31
C VAL A 10 -2.22 3.51 4.07
N GLY A 11 -3.49 3.56 3.71
CA GLY A 11 -4.02 4.21 2.51
C GLY A 11 -4.53 3.21 1.48
N GLY A 12 -5.81 3.34 1.10
CA GLY A 12 -6.50 2.52 0.10
C GLY A 12 -6.63 3.21 -1.25
N GLY A 13 -5.68 4.09 -1.59
CA GLY A 13 -5.55 4.65 -2.93
C GLY A 13 -4.95 3.65 -3.92
N PRO A 14 -4.63 4.09 -5.16
CA PRO A 14 -4.12 3.19 -6.20
C PRO A 14 -2.86 2.43 -5.79
N ALA A 15 -1.93 3.09 -5.08
CA ALA A 15 -0.70 2.46 -4.59
C ALA A 15 -0.97 1.38 -3.54
N GLY A 16 -1.79 1.68 -2.52
CA GLY A 16 -2.06 0.74 -1.43
C GLY A 16 -2.89 -0.46 -1.89
N LEU A 17 -3.88 -0.26 -2.76
CA LEU A 17 -4.66 -1.36 -3.33
C LEU A 17 -3.81 -2.24 -4.28
N ALA A 18 -2.91 -1.65 -5.06
CA ALA A 18 -1.97 -2.43 -5.87
C ALA A 18 -1.00 -3.25 -5.00
N ALA A 19 -0.44 -2.63 -3.95
CA ALA A 19 0.40 -3.34 -2.98
C ALA A 19 -0.36 -4.50 -2.31
N ALA A 20 -1.60 -4.26 -1.89
CA ALA A 20 -2.46 -5.29 -1.28
C ALA A 20 -2.70 -6.45 -2.24
N ALA A 21 -3.07 -6.17 -3.50
CA ALA A 21 -3.28 -7.21 -4.51
C ALA A 21 -2.01 -8.04 -4.77
N THR A 22 -0.84 -7.40 -4.91
CA THR A 22 0.44 -8.08 -5.12
C THR A 22 0.83 -8.95 -3.92
N LEU A 23 0.63 -8.47 -2.69
CA LEU A 23 0.89 -9.27 -1.49
C LEU A 23 -0.11 -10.42 -1.36
N ALA A 24 -1.38 -10.19 -1.69
CA ALA A 24 -2.42 -11.20 -1.60
C ALA A 24 -2.19 -12.34 -2.60
N SER A 25 -1.84 -12.01 -3.85
CA SER A 25 -1.52 -12.98 -4.89
C SER A 25 -0.22 -13.74 -4.65
N ALA A 26 0.59 -13.34 -3.67
CA ALA A 26 1.76 -14.10 -3.26
C ALA A 26 1.40 -15.43 -2.57
N LYS A 27 0.17 -15.53 -2.03
CA LYS A 27 -0.37 -16.78 -1.51
C LYS A 27 -0.43 -17.84 -2.62
N GLY A 28 -0.06 -19.08 -2.32
CA GLY A 28 0.10 -20.14 -3.32
C GLY A 28 1.42 -20.10 -4.11
N HIS A 29 2.16 -18.98 -4.10
CA HIS A 29 3.49 -18.87 -4.73
C HIS A 29 4.64 -18.89 -3.73
N LEU A 30 4.44 -18.28 -2.55
CA LEU A 30 5.47 -18.13 -1.53
C LEU A 30 5.01 -18.80 -0.22
N PRO A 31 5.68 -19.88 0.25
CA PRO A 31 5.24 -20.63 1.44
C PRO A 31 5.06 -19.78 2.70
N PHE A 32 5.87 -18.72 2.88
CA PHE A 32 5.78 -17.83 4.03
C PHE A 32 4.58 -16.87 3.98
N MET A 33 3.88 -16.76 2.84
CA MET A 33 2.68 -15.94 2.67
C MET A 33 1.38 -16.70 2.92
N GLU A 34 1.42 -18.03 3.02
CA GLU A 34 0.22 -18.89 3.04
C GLU A 34 -0.78 -18.53 4.15
N ASN A 35 -0.25 -18.14 5.30
CA ASN A 35 -1.03 -17.79 6.48
C ASN A 35 -1.00 -16.28 6.80
N LYS A 36 -0.43 -15.44 5.92
CA LYS A 36 -0.30 -14.02 6.20
C LYS A 36 -1.58 -13.26 5.91
N LYS A 37 -2.01 -12.45 6.88
CA LYS A 37 -3.16 -11.54 6.77
C LYS A 37 -2.71 -10.13 6.45
N ILE A 38 -3.37 -9.52 5.48
CA ILE A 38 -3.12 -8.16 5.03
C ILE A 38 -4.30 -7.29 5.45
N LEU A 39 -4.02 -6.16 6.09
CA LEU A 39 -5.03 -5.16 6.44
C LEU A 39 -4.72 -3.86 5.72
N VAL A 40 -5.66 -3.37 4.92
CA VAL A 40 -5.61 -2.01 4.36
C VAL A 40 -6.51 -1.10 5.18
N ILE A 41 -5.95 -0.02 5.70
CA ILE A 41 -6.69 1.00 6.45
C ILE A 41 -6.76 2.25 5.59
N ASP A 42 -7.96 2.66 5.18
CA ASP A 42 -8.17 3.79 4.27
C ASP A 42 -9.16 4.82 4.84
N ASN A 43 -8.84 6.10 4.66
CA ASN A 43 -9.68 7.21 5.10
C ASN A 43 -10.54 7.81 3.97
N GLY A 44 -10.55 7.19 2.79
CA GLY A 44 -11.36 7.60 1.64
C GLY A 44 -10.90 8.88 0.93
N ARG A 45 -9.71 9.43 1.24
CA ARG A 45 -9.24 10.74 0.71
C ARG A 45 -8.34 10.65 -0.52
N SER A 46 -8.44 9.57 -1.29
CA SER A 46 -7.66 9.41 -2.53
C SER A 46 -7.92 10.55 -3.53
N ASP A 47 -6.86 11.13 -4.10
CA ASP A 47 -6.97 12.14 -5.16
C ASP A 47 -7.70 11.61 -6.40
N LEU A 48 -7.66 10.29 -6.61
CA LEU A 48 -8.33 9.64 -7.72
C LEU A 48 -9.86 9.86 -7.68
N ASN A 49 -10.44 10.15 -6.51
CA ASN A 49 -11.88 10.47 -6.38
C ASN A 49 -12.33 11.68 -7.22
N ARG A 50 -11.40 12.53 -7.68
CA ARG A 50 -11.69 13.73 -8.45
C ARG A 50 -11.26 13.62 -9.92
N ALA A 51 -10.83 12.44 -10.38
CA ALA A 51 -10.23 12.26 -11.69
C ALA A 51 -11.24 11.76 -12.73
N LEU A 52 -11.00 12.18 -13.98
CA LEU A 52 -11.54 11.56 -15.19
C LEU A 52 -10.37 10.95 -15.96
N LEU A 53 -10.39 9.64 -16.16
CA LEU A 53 -9.23 8.89 -16.67
C LEU A 53 -9.31 8.71 -18.18
N ARG A 54 -8.31 9.22 -18.90
CA ARG A 54 -8.13 9.01 -20.35
C ARG A 54 -6.81 8.33 -20.70
N ASN A 55 -5.90 8.25 -19.74
CA ASN A 55 -4.51 7.83 -19.90
C ASN A 55 -4.13 6.70 -18.92
N PHE A 56 -5.14 5.99 -18.42
CA PHE A 56 -4.96 4.84 -17.55
C PHE A 56 -5.22 3.59 -18.39
N PRO A 57 -4.21 2.76 -18.68
CA PRO A 57 -4.41 1.53 -19.45
C PRO A 57 -5.36 0.57 -18.73
N ALA A 58 -6.14 -0.20 -19.49
CA ALA A 58 -7.06 -1.21 -18.96
C ALA A 58 -8.25 -0.66 -18.12
N VAL A 59 -8.63 0.61 -18.31
CA VAL A 59 -9.96 1.13 -17.96
C VAL A 59 -10.56 1.84 -19.18
N ASP A 60 -11.88 1.97 -19.22
CA ASP A 60 -12.56 2.68 -20.30
C ASP A 60 -12.10 4.14 -20.39
N ILE A 61 -12.02 4.65 -21.62
CA ILE A 61 -11.70 6.06 -21.86
C ILE A 61 -12.82 6.91 -21.25
N GLY A 62 -12.44 7.80 -20.33
CA GLY A 62 -13.38 8.63 -19.60
C GLY A 62 -13.92 7.97 -18.33
N ALA A 63 -13.35 6.86 -17.87
CA ALA A 63 -13.72 6.25 -16.59
C ALA A 63 -13.55 7.26 -15.43
N LYS A 64 -14.52 7.28 -14.52
CA LYS A 64 -14.47 8.14 -13.33
C LYS A 64 -13.61 7.48 -12.26
N GLY A 65 -12.69 8.23 -11.68
CA GLY A 65 -11.77 7.68 -10.69
C GLY A 65 -12.43 7.03 -9.45
N PRO A 66 -13.57 7.53 -8.91
CA PRO A 66 -14.31 6.81 -7.87
C PRO A 66 -14.78 5.41 -8.29
N GLU A 67 -15.23 5.25 -9.53
CA GLU A 67 -15.69 3.96 -10.06
C GLU A 67 -14.50 3.00 -10.20
N VAL A 68 -13.36 3.50 -10.67
CA VAL A 68 -12.12 2.72 -10.76
C VAL A 68 -11.61 2.31 -9.38
N LEU A 69 -11.61 3.21 -8.39
CA LEU A 69 -11.26 2.87 -7.00
C LEU A 69 -12.17 1.79 -6.44
N LYS A 70 -13.48 1.91 -6.66
CA LYS A 70 -14.45 0.91 -6.23
C LYS A 70 -14.14 -0.47 -6.83
N GLN A 71 -13.84 -0.53 -8.14
CA GLN A 71 -13.46 -1.78 -8.79
C GLN A 71 -12.15 -2.35 -8.24
N MET A 72 -11.13 -1.51 -8.02
CA MET A 72 -9.87 -1.94 -7.40
C MET A 72 -10.11 -2.50 -5.99
N ARG A 73 -10.93 -1.81 -5.19
CA ARG A 73 -11.31 -2.24 -3.85
C ARG A 73 -11.99 -3.61 -3.86
N GLN A 74 -12.99 -3.79 -4.73
CA GLN A 74 -13.71 -5.06 -4.88
C GLN A 74 -12.78 -6.21 -5.29
N ARG A 75 -11.81 -5.98 -6.18
CA ARG A 75 -10.80 -6.98 -6.54
C ARG A 75 -9.97 -7.37 -5.32
N VAL A 76 -9.51 -6.40 -4.53
CA VAL A 76 -8.72 -6.66 -3.32
C VAL A 76 -9.57 -7.39 -2.26
N GLU A 77 -10.84 -7.04 -2.08
CA GLU A 77 -11.77 -7.71 -1.16
C GLU A 77 -12.07 -9.17 -1.54
N SER A 78 -11.87 -9.56 -2.80
CA SER A 78 -12.06 -10.94 -3.24
C SER A 78 -10.95 -11.91 -2.77
N PHE A 79 -9.81 -11.39 -2.30
CA PHE A 79 -8.77 -12.21 -1.71
C PHE A 79 -9.11 -12.54 -0.25
N GLU A 80 -9.14 -13.83 0.09
CA GLU A 80 -9.52 -14.30 1.43
C GLU A 80 -8.58 -13.85 2.56
N ASN A 81 -7.34 -13.48 2.22
CA ASN A 81 -6.32 -13.04 3.18
C ASN A 81 -6.21 -11.52 3.30
N VAL A 82 -7.11 -10.76 2.67
CA VAL A 82 -7.14 -9.29 2.77
C VAL A 82 -8.39 -8.83 3.50
N GLN A 83 -8.18 -7.90 4.44
CA GLN A 83 -9.25 -7.14 5.08
C GLN A 83 -9.10 -5.66 4.73
N LEU A 84 -10.22 -5.01 4.43
CA LEU A 84 -10.28 -3.55 4.29
C LEU A 84 -10.99 -2.94 5.48
N LEU A 85 -10.46 -1.81 5.96
CA LEU A 85 -11.01 -1.05 7.06
C LEU A 85 -11.10 0.42 6.65
N ASP A 86 -12.32 0.97 6.66
CA ASP A 86 -12.55 2.39 6.50
C ASP A 86 -12.31 3.11 7.84
N ASP A 87 -11.11 3.69 8.00
CA ASP A 87 -10.65 4.36 9.20
C ASP A 87 -9.39 5.20 8.89
N LYS A 88 -8.96 6.04 9.82
CA LYS A 88 -7.72 6.80 9.71
C LYS A 88 -6.69 6.27 10.70
N VAL A 89 -5.50 5.91 10.22
CA VAL A 89 -4.35 5.64 11.12
C VAL A 89 -3.84 6.95 11.70
N ILE A 90 -3.65 7.00 13.01
CA ILE A 90 -3.17 8.18 13.75
C ILE A 90 -1.83 7.96 14.44
N SER A 91 -1.47 6.71 14.75
CA SER A 91 -0.21 6.39 15.41
C SER A 91 0.26 5.01 14.98
N ILE A 92 1.55 4.90 14.74
CA ILE A 92 2.24 3.61 14.56
C ILE A 92 3.47 3.64 15.46
N THR A 93 3.63 2.62 16.30
CA THR A 93 4.78 2.50 17.21
C THR A 93 5.36 1.10 17.12
N GLY A 94 6.59 0.92 17.58
CA GLY A 94 7.25 -0.37 17.63
C GLY A 94 8.41 -0.48 16.65
N LYS A 95 8.72 -1.70 16.26
CA LYS A 95 9.87 -2.03 15.42
C LYS A 95 9.53 -3.19 14.50
N ASP A 96 10.42 -3.45 13.55
CA ASP A 96 10.28 -4.56 12.61
C ASP A 96 9.89 -5.88 13.31
N GLY A 97 8.83 -6.52 12.80
CA GLY A 97 8.24 -7.74 13.37
C GLY A 97 7.24 -7.53 14.51
N ASN A 98 7.11 -6.32 15.05
CA ASN A 98 6.17 -6.02 16.14
C ASN A 98 5.80 -4.52 16.19
N PHE A 99 4.97 -4.09 15.24
CA PHE A 99 4.34 -2.78 15.23
C PHE A 99 2.95 -2.82 15.87
N THR A 100 2.58 -1.72 16.51
CA THR A 100 1.22 -1.39 16.94
C THR A 100 0.70 -0.25 16.07
N VAL A 101 -0.43 -0.45 15.41
CA VAL A 101 -1.14 0.54 14.59
C VAL A 101 -2.42 0.95 15.31
N LYS A 102 -2.60 2.24 15.57
CA LYS A 102 -3.80 2.81 16.19
C LYS A 102 -4.57 3.66 15.20
N THR A 103 -5.88 3.50 15.21
CA THR A 103 -6.79 4.25 14.34
C THR A 103 -7.57 5.32 15.11
N GLU A 104 -8.15 6.26 14.39
CA GLU A 104 -8.96 7.35 14.90
C GLU A 104 -10.22 6.85 15.61
N SER A 105 -10.80 5.72 15.16
CA SER A 105 -11.92 5.08 15.86
C SER A 105 -11.54 4.34 17.16
N GLY A 106 -10.26 4.38 17.55
CA GLY A 106 -9.76 3.74 18.78
C GLY A 106 -9.42 2.26 18.62
N LYS A 107 -9.39 1.72 17.40
CA LYS A 107 -8.96 0.34 17.15
C LYS A 107 -7.45 0.25 17.19
N GLU A 108 -6.97 -0.89 17.69
CA GLU A 108 -5.55 -1.22 17.72
C GLU A 108 -5.29 -2.53 16.96
N PHE A 109 -4.24 -2.54 16.15
CA PHE A 109 -3.80 -3.69 15.37
C PHE A 109 -2.32 -3.96 15.60
N LYS A 110 -1.95 -5.24 15.66
CA LYS A 110 -0.56 -5.67 15.58
C LYS A 110 -0.18 -5.98 14.13
N ALA A 111 1.04 -5.62 13.74
CA ALA A 111 1.58 -5.86 12.41
C ALA A 111 3.07 -6.24 12.48
N GLU A 112 3.53 -7.10 11.59
CA GLU A 112 4.96 -7.40 11.44
C GLU A 112 5.63 -6.39 10.50
N LYS A 113 4.92 -5.97 9.45
CA LYS A 113 5.40 -5.04 8.43
C LYS A 113 4.36 -3.97 8.12
N ILE A 114 4.83 -2.80 7.69
CA ILE A 114 4.01 -1.64 7.32
C ILE A 114 4.33 -1.20 5.89
N ILE A 115 3.30 -0.87 5.11
CA ILE A 115 3.44 -0.10 3.86
C ILE A 115 2.69 1.23 4.03
N LEU A 116 3.40 2.35 3.87
CA LEU A 116 2.85 3.69 3.90
C LEU A 116 2.49 4.15 2.48
N ALA A 117 1.20 4.15 2.16
CA ALA A 117 0.64 4.57 0.87
C ALA A 117 -0.26 5.82 1.05
N THR A 118 0.21 6.78 1.86
CA THR A 118 -0.57 7.91 2.40
C THR A 118 -0.77 9.08 1.43
N GLY A 119 -0.25 8.98 0.21
CA GLY A 119 -0.20 10.11 -0.73
C GLY A 119 0.85 11.15 -0.32
N PHE A 120 0.69 12.39 -0.80
CA PHE A 120 1.72 13.44 -0.67
C PHE A 120 1.22 14.75 -0.03
N HIS A 121 0.03 14.75 0.57
CA HIS A 121 -0.59 15.98 1.09
C HIS A 121 -0.14 16.32 2.52
N LYS A 122 -0.08 15.31 3.39
CA LYS A 122 0.27 15.44 4.81
C LYS A 122 0.70 14.07 5.33
N PHE A 123 1.60 14.06 6.29
CA PHE A 123 1.91 12.89 7.11
C PHE A 123 1.75 13.29 8.57
N ASP A 124 0.70 12.79 9.22
CA ASP A 124 0.33 13.08 10.61
C ASP A 124 0.17 11.83 11.47
N ILE A 125 0.86 10.76 11.08
CA ILE A 125 0.94 9.53 11.85
C ILE A 125 2.08 9.68 12.86
N GLU A 126 1.75 9.60 14.14
CA GLU A 126 2.71 9.71 15.24
C GLU A 126 3.46 8.39 15.47
N GLY A 127 4.61 8.45 16.17
CA GLY A 127 5.31 7.29 16.70
C GLY A 127 6.30 6.59 15.76
N LEU A 128 6.28 6.90 14.46
CA LEU A 128 7.27 6.42 13.50
C LEU A 128 8.35 7.47 13.25
N PRO A 129 9.65 7.15 13.43
CA PRO A 129 10.76 8.08 13.20
C PRO A 129 11.13 8.18 11.70
N VAL A 130 10.14 8.44 10.84
CA VAL A 130 10.36 8.61 9.40
C VAL A 130 10.72 10.06 9.06
N GLU A 131 11.63 10.25 8.11
CA GLU A 131 12.04 11.58 7.64
C GLU A 131 11.08 12.05 6.53
N VAL A 132 10.26 13.07 6.84
CA VAL A 132 9.33 13.70 5.89
C VAL A 132 10.01 14.91 5.25
N VAL A 133 10.09 14.94 3.92
CA VAL A 133 10.78 15.96 3.14
C VAL A 133 9.87 16.52 2.04
N PRO A 134 10.17 17.69 1.45
CA PRO A 134 9.44 18.19 0.28
C PRO A 134 9.46 17.19 -0.88
N HIS A 135 8.31 17.02 -1.54
CA HIS A 135 8.18 16.08 -2.64
C HIS A 135 8.91 16.58 -3.89
N ALA A 136 10.03 15.95 -4.25
CA ALA A 136 10.92 16.40 -5.32
C ALA A 136 10.27 16.51 -6.71
N LYS A 137 9.27 15.67 -7.00
CA LYS A 137 8.60 15.61 -8.32
C LYS A 137 7.18 16.18 -8.31
N ALA A 138 6.79 16.93 -7.28
CA ALA A 138 5.43 17.46 -7.19
C ALA A 138 5.27 18.70 -8.08
N PRO A 139 4.14 18.85 -8.80
CA PRO A 139 3.93 20.00 -9.68
C PRO A 139 3.58 21.30 -8.94
N ARG A 140 3.34 21.21 -7.62
CA ARG A 140 2.92 22.33 -6.77
C ARG A 140 3.64 22.26 -5.42
N PRO A 141 3.91 23.41 -4.78
CA PRO A 141 4.53 23.46 -3.46
C PRO A 141 3.62 22.87 -2.38
N GLY A 142 4.20 22.58 -1.21
CA GLY A 142 3.47 22.05 -0.05
C GLY A 142 3.13 20.57 -0.15
N LYS A 143 3.70 19.84 -1.11
CA LYS A 143 3.65 18.37 -1.16
C LYS A 143 4.86 17.78 -0.46
N ILE A 144 4.64 16.64 0.18
CA ILE A 144 5.63 15.92 0.96
C ILE A 144 5.85 14.51 0.42
N MET A 145 7.02 13.96 0.73
CA MET A 145 7.33 12.54 0.57
C MET A 145 8.06 12.08 1.83
N ILE A 146 8.12 10.76 2.01
CA ILE A 146 8.92 10.13 3.03
C ILE A 146 10.21 9.68 2.36
N LYS A 147 11.35 10.01 2.96
CA LYS A 147 12.65 9.60 2.45
C LYS A 147 12.80 8.08 2.59
N THR A 148 13.36 7.45 1.58
CA THR A 148 13.59 6.00 1.55
C THR A 148 15.00 5.65 1.10
N ASP A 149 15.44 4.44 1.41
CA ASP A 149 16.59 3.79 0.75
C ASP A 149 16.27 3.42 -0.71
N GLU A 150 17.25 2.82 -1.42
CA GLU A 150 17.06 2.37 -2.81
C GLU A 150 15.97 1.30 -3.02
N LYS A 151 15.51 0.65 -1.93
CA LYS A 151 14.46 -0.37 -1.94
C LYS A 151 13.11 0.18 -1.45
N GLY A 152 12.98 1.50 -1.32
CA GLY A 152 11.73 2.13 -0.89
C GLY A 152 11.42 1.94 0.60
N ARG A 153 12.42 1.64 1.44
CA ARG A 153 12.24 1.52 2.88
C ARG A 153 12.49 2.84 3.58
N ALA A 154 11.55 3.27 4.42
CA ALA A 154 11.78 4.41 5.31
C ALA A 154 12.57 3.99 6.57
N MET A 155 12.39 2.74 7.01
CA MET A 155 13.14 2.10 8.09
C MET A 155 12.89 0.58 8.03
N SER A 156 13.59 -0.22 8.84
CA SER A 156 13.38 -1.68 8.89
C SER A 156 11.91 -2.02 9.13
N GLY A 157 11.34 -2.83 8.25
CA GLY A 157 9.94 -3.26 8.32
C GLY A 157 8.90 -2.24 7.85
N VAL A 158 9.32 -1.04 7.40
CA VAL A 158 8.43 0.02 6.91
C VAL A 158 8.81 0.43 5.50
N TYR A 159 7.92 0.16 4.55
CA TYR A 159 8.06 0.51 3.15
C TYR A 159 7.14 1.67 2.81
N VAL A 160 7.46 2.41 1.75
CA VAL A 160 6.66 3.55 1.28
C VAL A 160 6.26 3.32 -0.16
N ALA A 161 5.03 3.68 -0.50
CA ALA A 161 4.45 3.45 -1.82
C ALA A 161 3.80 4.70 -2.41
N GLY A 162 3.78 4.77 -3.74
CA GLY A 162 3.10 5.81 -4.51
C GLY A 162 3.73 7.18 -4.29
N LEU A 163 2.88 8.21 -4.19
CA LEU A 163 3.36 9.59 -4.06
C LEU A 163 4.10 9.83 -2.74
N ALA A 164 3.77 9.08 -1.69
CA ALA A 164 4.51 9.12 -0.44
C ALA A 164 5.98 8.71 -0.63
N ALA A 165 6.28 7.84 -1.61
CA ALA A 165 7.62 7.38 -1.96
C ALA A 165 8.34 8.31 -2.96
N GLY A 166 7.78 9.49 -3.28
CA GLY A 166 8.35 10.41 -4.26
C GLY A 166 8.02 10.08 -5.71
N ALA A 167 7.05 9.19 -5.96
CA ALA A 167 6.56 8.89 -7.29
C ALA A 167 5.85 10.12 -7.92
N GLN A 168 5.92 10.27 -9.25
CA GLN A 168 5.16 11.32 -9.94
C GLN A 168 3.65 11.06 -9.86
N THR A 169 2.89 12.14 -9.85
CA THR A 169 1.43 12.12 -9.68
C THR A 169 0.69 11.58 -10.91
N MET A 170 0.64 10.25 -11.04
CA MET A 170 -0.16 9.54 -12.02
C MET A 170 -0.71 8.25 -11.40
N ALA A 171 -1.96 7.90 -11.68
CA ALA A 171 -2.60 6.71 -11.09
C ALA A 171 -1.85 5.41 -11.45
N ALA A 172 -1.42 5.25 -12.70
CA ALA A 172 -0.63 4.08 -13.13
C ALA A 172 0.75 4.03 -12.45
N ILE A 173 1.42 5.18 -12.28
CA ILE A 173 2.71 5.25 -11.56
C ILE A 173 2.51 4.89 -10.09
N ALA A 174 1.46 5.42 -9.45
CA ALA A 174 1.15 5.10 -8.05
C ALA A 174 0.93 3.60 -7.85
N MET A 175 0.21 2.94 -8.78
CA MET A 175 0.03 1.49 -8.75
C MET A 175 1.33 0.73 -8.92
N GLY A 176 2.15 1.09 -9.93
CA GLY A 176 3.46 0.46 -10.14
C GLY A 176 4.36 0.57 -8.91
N SER A 177 4.41 1.76 -8.28
CA SER A 177 5.14 1.96 -7.04
C SER A 177 4.57 1.17 -5.86
N GLY A 178 3.25 0.96 -5.80
CA GLY A 178 2.62 0.07 -4.84
C GLY A 178 3.04 -1.40 -5.01
N THR A 179 3.03 -1.89 -6.24
CA THR A 179 3.52 -3.23 -6.60
C THR A 179 5.00 -3.39 -6.27
N GLU A 180 5.83 -2.39 -6.59
CA GLU A 180 7.25 -2.39 -6.25
C GLU A 180 7.49 -2.45 -4.73
N ALA A 181 6.78 -1.66 -3.94
CA ALA A 181 6.87 -1.72 -2.48
C ALA A 181 6.49 -3.10 -1.91
N ALA A 182 5.45 -3.74 -2.47
CA ALA A 182 5.08 -5.10 -2.11
C ALA A 182 6.17 -6.12 -2.48
N LEU A 183 6.74 -6.04 -3.68
CA LEU A 183 7.82 -6.93 -4.13
C LEU A 183 9.09 -6.75 -3.30
N ASN A 184 9.44 -5.52 -2.91
CA ASN A 184 10.58 -5.26 -2.03
C ASN A 184 10.36 -5.87 -0.65
N LEU A 185 9.15 -5.73 -0.09
CA LEU A 185 8.78 -6.38 1.18
C LEU A 185 8.92 -7.90 1.08
N LEU A 186 8.35 -8.51 0.04
CA LEU A 186 8.42 -9.96 -0.16
C LEU A 186 9.86 -10.43 -0.38
N SER A 187 10.67 -9.66 -1.11
CA SER A 187 12.07 -9.98 -1.37
C SER A 187 12.89 -9.98 -0.09
N ASP A 188 12.60 -9.05 0.83
CA ASP A 188 13.24 -9.00 2.13
C ASP A 188 12.82 -10.16 3.05
N LEU A 189 11.54 -10.55 3.01
CA LEU A 189 11.08 -11.76 3.71
C LEU A 189 11.72 -13.04 3.14
N ALA A 190 11.96 -13.09 1.83
CA ALA A 190 12.55 -14.24 1.15
C ALA A 190 14.09 -14.28 1.21
N GLY A 191 14.74 -13.16 1.55
CA GLY A 191 16.21 -13.00 1.47
C GLY A 191 16.76 -12.98 0.05
N LYS A 192 15.91 -12.81 -0.97
CA LYS A 192 16.25 -12.78 -2.40
C LYS A 192 15.18 -12.05 -3.20
N THR A 193 15.50 -11.60 -4.41
CA THR A 193 14.51 -11.01 -5.31
C THR A 193 13.35 -11.97 -5.59
N VAL A 194 12.14 -11.48 -5.38
CA VAL A 194 10.88 -12.20 -5.62
C VAL A 194 10.22 -11.68 -6.89
N ILE A 195 9.64 -12.61 -7.64
CA ILE A 195 8.66 -12.33 -8.70
C ILE A 195 7.40 -13.15 -8.41
N ILE A 196 6.24 -12.61 -8.77
CA ILE A 196 4.95 -13.30 -8.64
C ILE A 196 4.22 -13.13 -9.96
N HIS A 197 4.10 -14.23 -10.71
CA HIS A 197 3.30 -14.28 -11.93
C HIS A 197 2.45 -15.55 -11.89
N ASP A 198 1.14 -15.39 -12.11
CA ASP A 198 0.27 -16.51 -12.43
C ASP A 198 0.51 -16.95 -13.88
N VAL A 199 0.49 -18.27 -14.10
CA VAL A 199 0.55 -18.85 -15.44
C VAL A 199 -0.84 -19.35 -15.83
N LEU A 200 -1.18 -19.24 -17.11
CA LEU A 200 -2.42 -19.81 -17.62
C LEU A 200 -2.47 -21.31 -17.27
N PRO A 201 -3.63 -21.85 -16.86
CA PRO A 201 -3.81 -23.28 -16.75
C PRO A 201 -3.45 -23.93 -18.09
N LYS A 202 -2.76 -25.08 -18.06
CA LYS A 202 -2.58 -25.86 -19.28
C LYS A 202 -3.96 -26.30 -19.75
N GLU A 203 -4.31 -25.98 -20.99
CA GLU A 203 -5.49 -26.56 -21.64
C GLU A 203 -5.30 -28.08 -21.66
N GLY A 204 -6.30 -28.80 -21.12
CA GLY A 204 -6.34 -30.26 -21.08
C GLY A 204 -7.01 -30.84 -22.32
#